data_AF-A0A3B3RM98-F1
#
_entry.id   AF-A0A3B3RM98-F1
#
_cell.length_a   1.000
_cell.length_b   1.000
_cell.length_c   1.000
_cell.angle_alpha   90.00
_cell.angle_beta   90.00
_cell.angle_gamma   90.00
#
_symmetry.space_group_name_H-M   'P 1'
#
loop_
_entity.id
_entity.type
_entity.pdbx_description
1 polymer ?
#
loop_
_entity_poly.entity_id
_entity_poly.type
_entity_poly.pdbx_seq_one_letter_code
_entity_poly.pdbx_strand_id
1 'polypeptide(L)'
;LEAAMAEHAPTVARAAVLKESSPLPEDLPQIKGYDFNQGVDHKALLQSYLTTGFQASSFAQAVQEINKMIEKRQEPLEEVGECDTDSQQPRSGLYLNIIKNIQYCYQHLDIDRGS
;
A
#
# COMPACT_ATOMS: atom_id res chain seq x y z
N LEU A 1 -16.27 27.84 35.36
CA LEU A 1 -17.32 27.70 34.33
C LEU A 1 -17.06 26.55 33.36
N GLU A 2 -15.83 26.03 33.24
CA GLU A 2 -15.49 24.97 32.25
C GLU A 2 -16.00 23.55 32.59
N ALA A 3 -16.23 23.23 33.86
CA ALA A 3 -16.63 21.87 34.26
C ALA A 3 -18.09 21.50 33.88
N ALA A 4 -18.97 22.47 33.64
CA ALA A 4 -20.40 22.22 33.43
C ALA A 4 -20.77 21.77 32.01
N MET A 5 -19.90 21.94 31.02
CA MET A 5 -20.20 21.60 29.61
C MET A 5 -19.86 20.16 29.25
N ALA A 6 -19.02 19.47 30.03
CA ALA A 6 -18.66 18.08 29.77
C ALA A 6 -19.75 17.06 30.20
N GLU A 7 -20.63 17.45 31.12
CA GLU A 7 -21.58 16.58 31.84
C GLU A 7 -22.86 16.21 31.05
N HIS A 8 -23.09 16.78 29.86
CA HIS A 8 -24.33 16.52 29.08
C HIS A 8 -24.09 15.97 27.67
N ALA A 9 -22.92 15.37 27.43
CA ALA A 9 -22.78 14.51 26.26
C ALA A 9 -23.70 13.28 26.45
N PRO A 10 -24.57 12.96 25.47
CA PRO A 10 -25.44 11.78 25.55
C PRO A 10 -24.61 10.54 25.92
N THR A 11 -25.09 9.73 26.86
CA THR A 11 -24.39 8.52 27.32
C THR A 11 -23.94 7.63 26.15
N VAL A 12 -24.77 7.56 25.10
CA VAL A 12 -24.48 6.85 23.84
C VAL A 12 -23.28 7.46 23.10
N ALA A 13 -23.17 8.79 23.02
CA ALA A 13 -22.05 9.47 22.38
C ALA A 13 -20.73 9.23 23.15
N ARG A 14 -20.78 9.26 24.49
CA ARG A 14 -19.60 8.94 25.32
C ARG A 14 -19.14 7.49 25.11
N ALA A 15 -20.06 6.53 25.13
CA ALA A 15 -19.75 5.13 24.91
C ALA A 15 -19.22 4.84 23.49
N ALA A 16 -19.72 5.57 22.47
CA ALA A 16 -19.27 5.41 21.09
C ALA A 16 -17.86 5.97 20.84
N VAL A 17 -17.52 7.13 21.41
CA VAL A 17 -16.24 7.81 21.18
C VAL A 17 -15.13 7.26 22.08
N LEU A 18 -15.44 6.87 23.32
CA LEU A 18 -14.45 6.47 24.32
C LEU A 18 -14.30 4.94 24.44
N LYS A 19 -14.48 4.22 23.33
CA LYS A 19 -14.28 2.78 23.31
C LYS A 19 -12.77 2.47 23.42
N GLU A 20 -12.42 1.58 24.35
CA GLU A 20 -11.04 1.12 24.51
C GLU A 20 -10.51 0.44 23.24
N SER A 21 -9.29 0.77 22.84
CA SER A 21 -8.61 0.15 21.71
C SER A 21 -7.88 -1.13 22.12
N SER A 22 -7.92 -2.15 21.27
CA SER A 22 -7.04 -3.31 21.39
C SER A 22 -5.58 -2.94 21.06
N PRO A 23 -4.58 -3.62 21.65
CA PRO A 23 -3.18 -3.42 21.30
C PRO A 23 -2.92 -3.80 19.83
N LEU A 24 -1.96 -3.12 19.22
CA LEU A 24 -1.50 -3.39 17.86
C LEU A 24 -0.31 -4.38 17.89
N PRO A 25 -0.09 -5.16 16.81
CA PRO A 25 1.12 -5.96 16.64
C PRO A 25 2.40 -5.11 16.68
N GLU A 26 3.49 -5.67 17.21
CA GLU A 26 4.78 -4.95 17.35
C GLU A 26 5.46 -4.66 16.01
N ASP A 27 5.17 -5.44 14.98
CA ASP A 27 5.73 -5.32 13.63
C ASP A 27 4.96 -4.34 12.74
N LEU A 28 3.92 -3.70 13.26
CA LEU A 28 3.08 -2.80 12.49
C LEU A 28 3.86 -1.51 12.14
N PRO A 29 4.08 -1.21 10.85
CA PRO A 29 4.83 -0.03 10.45
C PRO A 29 4.09 1.25 10.87
N GLN A 30 4.80 2.14 11.57
CA GLN A 30 4.26 3.44 11.95
C GLN A 30 4.11 4.34 10.72
N ILE A 31 2.96 5.03 10.63
CA ILE A 31 2.74 6.03 9.60
C ILE A 31 3.67 7.23 9.84
N LYS A 32 4.58 7.47 8.89
CA LYS A 32 5.57 8.55 8.91
C LYS A 32 5.95 8.93 7.48
N GLY A 33 5.81 10.21 7.16
CA GLY A 33 6.24 10.79 5.89
C GLY A 33 7.72 11.15 5.86
N TYR A 34 8.21 11.56 4.69
CA TYR A 34 9.56 12.07 4.54
C TYR A 34 9.74 13.37 5.34
N ASP A 35 10.79 13.43 6.14
CA ASP A 35 11.21 14.68 6.78
C ASP A 35 12.02 15.48 5.75
N PHE A 36 11.63 16.71 5.44
CA PHE A 36 12.38 17.58 4.51
C PHE A 36 13.52 18.35 5.19
N ASN A 37 13.60 18.33 6.53
CA ASN A 37 14.69 18.97 7.26
C ASN A 37 16.05 18.26 7.06
N GLN A 38 16.02 17.00 6.60
CA GLN A 38 17.18 16.20 6.21
C GLN A 38 17.60 16.43 4.74
N GLY A 39 17.03 17.45 4.07
CA GLY A 39 17.33 17.83 2.70
C GLY A 39 16.34 17.28 1.68
N VAL A 40 16.72 17.33 0.40
CA VAL A 40 15.91 16.80 -0.72
C VAL A 40 16.59 15.57 -1.29
N ASP A 41 16.28 14.41 -0.70
CA ASP A 41 16.63 13.10 -1.25
C ASP A 41 15.37 12.45 -1.85
N HIS A 42 15.30 12.44 -3.18
CA HIS A 42 14.18 11.85 -3.92
C HIS A 42 14.03 10.34 -3.69
N LYS A 43 15.15 9.63 -3.48
CA LYS A 43 15.10 8.19 -3.22
C LYS A 43 14.48 7.94 -1.85
N ALA A 44 14.94 8.66 -0.82
CA ALA A 44 14.38 8.55 0.52
C ALA A 44 12.92 9.04 0.59
N LEU A 45 12.56 10.07 -0.17
CA LEU A 45 11.18 10.53 -0.32
C LEU A 45 10.27 9.44 -0.91
N LEU A 46 10.66 8.84 -2.03
CA LEU A 46 9.87 7.77 -2.65
C LEU A 46 9.84 6.50 -1.78
N GLN A 47 10.87 6.25 -0.97
CA GLN A 47 10.86 5.15 0.00
C GLN A 47 9.89 5.42 1.16
N SER A 48 9.75 6.66 1.63
CA SER A 48 8.82 7.00 2.71
C SER A 48 7.35 6.79 2.32
N TYR A 49 7.05 6.70 1.02
CA TYR A 49 5.68 6.48 0.55
C TYR A 49 5.08 5.20 1.11
N LEU A 50 5.89 4.18 1.41
CA LEU A 50 5.43 2.94 2.03
C LEU A 50 4.72 3.21 3.37
N THR A 51 5.20 4.18 4.14
CA THR A 51 4.67 4.57 5.45
C THR A 51 3.90 5.88 5.43
N THR A 52 3.58 6.44 4.26
CA THR A 52 2.85 7.72 4.16
C THR A 52 1.33 7.52 4.20
N GLY A 53 0.83 6.36 3.79
CA GLY A 53 -0.59 6.03 3.77
C GLY A 53 -1.27 6.30 2.43
N PHE A 54 -2.54 5.87 2.33
CA PHE A 54 -3.39 6.05 1.16
C PHE A 54 -2.70 5.64 -0.15
N GLN A 55 -2.77 6.52 -1.17
CA GLN A 55 -2.20 6.27 -2.49
C GLN A 55 -0.67 6.23 -2.52
N ALA A 56 0.00 6.90 -1.57
CA ALA A 56 1.45 6.84 -1.48
C ALA A 56 1.89 5.41 -1.13
N SER A 57 1.27 4.77 -0.14
CA SER A 57 1.56 3.38 0.23
C SER A 57 1.28 2.42 -0.93
N SER A 58 0.14 2.59 -1.63
CA SER A 58 -0.17 1.77 -2.81
C SER A 58 0.86 1.92 -3.93
N PHE A 59 1.33 3.15 -4.19
CA PHE A 59 2.39 3.39 -5.16
C PHE A 59 3.70 2.68 -4.77
N ALA A 60 4.13 2.79 -3.51
CA ALA A 60 5.35 2.13 -3.04
C ALA A 60 5.26 0.60 -3.14
N GLN A 61 4.08 0.01 -2.85
CA GLN A 61 3.83 -1.42 -3.04
C GLN A 61 3.90 -1.83 -4.51
N ALA A 62 3.35 -1.02 -5.42
CA ALA A 62 3.44 -1.28 -6.86
C ALA A 62 4.90 -1.28 -7.34
N VAL A 63 5.73 -0.35 -6.86
CA VAL A 63 7.17 -0.32 -7.15
C VAL A 63 7.86 -1.60 -6.65
N GLN A 64 7.56 -2.06 -5.42
CA GLN A 64 8.11 -3.31 -4.90
C GLN A 64 7.71 -4.52 -5.76
N GLU A 65 6.46 -4.58 -6.19
CA GLU A 65 5.97 -5.70 -7.01
C GLU A 65 6.64 -5.73 -8.38
N ILE A 66 6.81 -4.56 -9.02
CA ILE A 66 7.55 -4.45 -10.29
C ILE A 66 8.99 -4.91 -10.13
N ASN A 67 9.67 -4.57 -9.03
CA ASN A 67 11.04 -5.02 -8.79
C ASN A 67 11.12 -6.55 -8.67
N LYS A 68 10.19 -7.20 -7.95
CA LYS A 68 10.11 -8.67 -7.90
C LYS A 68 9.90 -9.29 -9.28
N MET A 69 9.05 -8.66 -10.11
CA MET A 69 8.82 -9.10 -11.49
C MET A 69 10.08 -9.01 -12.36
N ILE A 70 10.91 -7.98 -12.14
CA ILE A 70 12.19 -7.81 -12.83
C ILE A 70 13.20 -8.85 -12.33
N GLU A 71 13.33 -9.03 -11.02
CA GLU A 71 14.22 -10.02 -10.40
C GLU A 71 13.87 -11.43 -10.91
N LYS A 72 12.59 -11.80 -10.89
CA LYS A 72 12.12 -13.11 -11.37
C LYS A 72 12.44 -13.33 -12.85
N ARG A 73 12.43 -12.27 -13.66
CA ARG A 73 12.81 -12.34 -15.08
C ARG A 73 14.30 -12.60 -15.29
N GLN A 74 15.14 -12.20 -14.34
CA GLN A 74 16.59 -12.37 -14.41
C GLN A 74 17.07 -13.75 -13.94
N GLU A 75 16.22 -14.52 -13.25
CA GLU A 75 16.53 -15.89 -12.85
C GLU A 75 16.73 -16.79 -14.08
N PRO A 76 17.78 -17.63 -14.12
CA PRO A 76 17.96 -18.64 -15.16
C PRO A 76 16.78 -19.61 -15.17
N LEU A 77 16.30 -19.97 -16.36
CA LEU A 77 15.30 -21.03 -16.49
C LEU A 77 15.97 -22.37 -16.19
N GLU A 78 15.37 -23.18 -15.32
CA GLU A 78 15.70 -24.59 -15.27
C GLU A 78 15.36 -25.20 -16.65
N GLU A 79 16.32 -25.92 -17.23
CA GLU A 79 16.13 -26.62 -18.51
C GLU A 79 15.06 -27.70 -18.33
N VAL A 80 13.81 -27.37 -18.63
CA VAL A 80 12.77 -28.38 -18.82
C VAL A 80 13.00 -28.98 -20.20
N GLY A 81 13.38 -30.26 -20.21
CA GLY A 81 13.69 -31.03 -21.41
C GLY A 81 12.60 -30.91 -22.48
N GLU A 82 13.07 -30.96 -23.73
CA GLU A 82 12.32 -30.80 -24.98
C GLU A 82 10.90 -31.38 -24.92
N CYS A 83 9.89 -30.50 -25.04
CA CYS A 83 8.63 -30.86 -25.65
C CYS A 83 8.36 -29.90 -26.82
N ASP A 84 8.41 -30.48 -28.02
CA ASP A 84 8.10 -29.83 -29.28
C ASP A 84 6.70 -29.20 -29.26
N THR A 85 6.63 -27.88 -29.42
CA THR A 85 5.72 -27.18 -30.34
C THR A 85 5.96 -25.68 -30.24
N ASP A 86 5.81 -25.01 -31.37
CA ASP A 86 6.09 -23.61 -31.73
C ASP A 86 5.28 -22.56 -30.94
N SER A 87 5.32 -22.67 -29.62
CA SER A 87 4.70 -21.75 -28.67
C SER A 87 5.81 -21.22 -27.77
N GLN A 88 6.72 -20.43 -28.34
CA GLN A 88 7.40 -19.42 -27.52
C GLN A 88 6.31 -18.49 -27.00
N GLN A 89 5.61 -18.87 -25.94
CA GLN A 89 4.80 -17.93 -25.21
C GLN A 89 5.79 -16.82 -24.83
N PRO A 90 5.59 -15.59 -25.34
CA PRO A 90 6.45 -14.51 -24.92
C PRO A 90 6.36 -14.45 -23.41
N ARG A 91 7.44 -13.97 -22.76
CA ARG A 91 7.59 -13.75 -21.31
C ARG A 91 6.55 -12.76 -20.72
N SER A 92 5.33 -12.72 -21.26
CA SER A 92 4.34 -11.64 -21.27
C SER A 92 2.99 -12.03 -20.67
N GLY A 93 2.87 -13.16 -19.97
CA GLY A 93 1.81 -13.31 -18.96
C GLY A 93 1.90 -12.24 -17.85
N LEU A 94 3.10 -11.70 -17.64
CA LEU A 94 3.43 -10.70 -16.62
C LEU A 94 2.99 -9.27 -16.97
N TYR A 95 2.91 -8.92 -18.26
CA TYR A 95 2.51 -7.58 -18.72
C TYR A 95 1.03 -7.29 -18.43
N LEU A 96 0.18 -8.33 -18.44
CA LEU A 96 -1.24 -8.19 -18.13
C LEU A 96 -1.48 -7.91 -16.64
N ASN A 97 -0.58 -8.35 -15.76
CA ASN A 97 -0.71 -8.15 -14.31
C ASN A 97 -0.36 -6.72 -13.88
N ILE A 98 0.59 -6.05 -14.55
CA ILE A 98 0.92 -4.64 -14.27
C ILE A 98 -0.30 -3.73 -14.55
N ILE A 99 -1.00 -3.94 -15.67
CA ILE A 99 -2.23 -3.19 -15.99
C ILE A 99 -3.37 -3.56 -15.03
N LYS A 100 -3.53 -4.83 -14.67
CA LYS A 100 -4.56 -5.27 -13.72
C LYS A 100 -4.35 -4.70 -12.31
N ASN A 101 -3.11 -4.56 -11.84
CA ASN A 101 -2.83 -4.04 -10.51
C ASN A 101 -3.05 -2.52 -10.41
N ILE A 102 -2.67 -1.76 -11.45
CA ILE A 102 -3.01 -0.33 -11.53
C ILE A 102 -4.54 -0.15 -11.54
N GLN A 103 -5.26 -0.96 -12.32
CA GLN A 103 -6.72 -0.93 -12.36
C GLN A 103 -7.35 -1.25 -10.98
N TYR A 104 -6.81 -2.21 -10.23
CA TYR A 104 -7.26 -2.57 -8.88
C TYR A 104 -7.14 -1.41 -7.89
N CYS A 105 -6.04 -0.65 -7.94
CA CYS A 105 -5.84 0.57 -7.14
C CYS A 105 -6.86 1.68 -7.45
N TYR A 106 -7.33 1.80 -8.69
CA TYR A 106 -8.39 2.74 -9.06
C TYR A 106 -9.80 2.25 -8.68
N GLN A 107 -10.04 0.93 -8.69
CA GLN A 107 -11.37 0.36 -8.41
C GLN A 107 -11.71 0.19 -6.93
N HIS A 108 -10.72 0.21 -6.02
CA HIS A 108 -10.93 0.13 -4.56
C HIS A 108 -10.67 1.47 -3.84
N LEU A 109 -10.43 2.53 -4.59
CA LEU A 109 -10.68 3.88 -4.12
C LEU A 109 -12.19 4.12 -4.14
N ASP A 110 -12.89 3.63 -3.10
CA ASP A 110 -14.06 4.33 -2.60
C ASP A 110 -13.56 5.69 -2.08
N ILE A 111 -13.32 6.60 -3.02
CA ILE A 111 -13.37 8.03 -2.76
C ILE A 111 -14.81 8.24 -2.34
N ASP A 112 -15.01 8.46 -1.03
CA ASP A 112 -16.16 9.15 -0.50
C ASP A 112 -16.36 10.41 -1.36
N ARG A 113 -17.20 10.28 -2.40
CA ARG A 113 -17.82 11.42 -3.04
C ARG A 113 -18.78 11.96 -2.01
N GLY A 114 -18.27 12.88 -1.20
CA GLY A 114 -19.12 13.81 -0.48
C GLY A 114 -20.09 14.43 -1.47
N SER A 115 -21.37 14.11 -1.27
CA SER A 115 -22.52 14.91 -1.66
C SER A 115 -23.50 14.94 -0.51
#